data_AF-A0A3P6UD14-F1
#
_entry.id   AF-A0A3P6UD14-F1
#
_cell.length_a   1.000
_cell.length_b   1.000
_cell.length_c   1.000
_cell.angle_alpha   90.00
_cell.angle_beta   90.00
_cell.angle_gamma   90.00
#
_symmetry.space_group_name_H-M   'P 1'
#
loop_
_entity.id
_entity.type
_entity.pdbx_description
1 polymer ?
#
loop_
_entity_poly.entity_id
_entity_poly.type
_entity_poly.pdbx_seq_one_letter_code
_entity_poly.pdbx_strand_id
1 'polypeptide(L)' 'MHIIHPAASRKYRPVLLAASGAPFRVRERRTGDEFLAQLKPLNDALQRDVDMYNCVDHENIVRFHEVIKDDDLALIVYEE' A
#
# COMPACT_ATOMS: atom_id res chain seq x y z
N MET A 1 -0.46 -11.97 -1.44
CA MET A 1 0.36 -10.76 -1.23
C MET A 1 1.05 -10.83 0.13
N HIS A 2 2.33 -10.47 0.20
CA HIS A 2 3.13 -10.45 1.44
C HIS A 2 3.49 -9.00 1.81
N ILE A 3 3.53 -8.69 3.11
CA ILE A 3 4.03 -7.40 3.60
C ILE A 3 5.54 -7.33 3.40
N ILE A 4 6.01 -6.27 2.76
CA ILE A 4 7.40 -6.13 2.32
C ILE A 4 8.15 -5.18 3.27
N HIS A 5 9.42 -5.49 3.56
CA HIS A 5 10.26 -4.72 4.49
C HIS A 5 10.69 -3.35 3.93
N PRO A 6 11.03 -2.39 4.82
CA PRO A 6 11.22 -0.97 4.47
C PRO A 6 12.36 -0.68 3.49
N ALA A 7 13.29 -1.61 3.24
CA ALA A 7 14.25 -1.44 2.14
C ALA A 7 13.55 -1.26 0.77
N ALA A 8 12.31 -1.76 0.63
CA ALA A 8 11.45 -1.59 -0.54
C ALA A 8 10.73 -0.22 -0.58
N SER A 9 10.70 0.57 0.51
CA SER A 9 10.02 1.88 0.53
C SER A 9 10.64 2.90 -0.43
N ARG A 10 11.91 2.69 -0.82
CA ARG A 10 12.56 3.47 -1.89
C ARG A 10 11.94 3.24 -3.28
N LYS A 11 11.07 2.24 -3.46
CA LYS A 11 10.40 1.92 -4.73
C LYS A 11 9.45 3.03 -5.17
N TYR A 12 8.78 3.71 -4.23
CA TYR A 12 7.82 4.76 -4.54
C TYR A 12 8.32 6.15 -4.15
N ARG A 13 7.81 7.18 -4.84
CA ARG A 13 7.91 8.57 -4.39
C ARG A 13 6.51 9.13 -4.18
N PRO A 14 6.23 9.78 -3.03
CA PRO A 14 5.00 10.53 -2.87
C PRO A 14 4.96 11.69 -3.86
N VAL A 15 3.82 11.88 -4.53
CA VAL A 15 3.58 13.03 -5.41
C VAL A 15 3.22 14.28 -4.58
N LEU A 16 2.68 14.08 -3.36
CA LEU A 16 2.37 15.12 -2.38
C LEU A 16 2.62 14.60 -0.95
N LEU A 17 3.04 15.45 -0.01
CA LEU A 17 3.18 15.07 1.41
C LEU A 17 1.78 14.80 2.00
N ALA A 18 1.48 13.54 2.31
CA ALA A 18 0.17 13.14 2.82
C ALA A 18 0.13 13.12 4.36
N ALA A 19 -0.99 13.58 4.91
CA ALA A 19 -1.34 13.33 6.30
C ALA A 19 -1.75 11.85 6.47
N SER A 20 -1.45 11.26 7.64
CA SER A 20 -1.85 9.89 7.98
C SER A 20 -3.35 9.67 7.73
N GLY A 21 -3.69 8.59 7.03
CA GLY A 21 -5.08 8.19 6.77
C GLY A 21 -5.75 8.78 5.52
N ALA A 22 -5.19 9.78 4.84
CA ALA A 22 -5.73 10.24 3.56
C ALA A 22 -5.09 9.47 2.39
N PRO A 23 -5.85 9.04 1.36
CA PRO A 23 -5.26 8.52 0.13
C PRO A 23 -4.47 9.59 -0.62
N PHE A 24 -3.35 9.19 -1.23
CA PHE A 24 -2.47 10.05 -2.01
C PHE A 24 -1.86 9.30 -3.20
N ARG A 25 -1.37 10.05 -4.19
CA ARG A 25 -0.70 9.44 -5.34
C ARG A 25 0.76 9.17 -5.05
N VAL A 26 1.21 8.00 -5.46
CA VAL A 26 2.63 7.59 -5.46
C VAL A 26 3.05 7.24 -6.88
N ARG A 27 4.33 7.47 -7.18
CA ARG A 27 4.93 7.10 -8.45
C ARG A 27 5.99 6.04 -8.26
N GLU A 28 5.87 4.90 -8.95
CA GLU A 28 6.92 3.87 -8.96
C GLU A 28 8.16 4.44 -9.67
N ARG A 29 9.33 4.38 -9.01
CA ARG A 29 10.56 4.95 -9.58
C ARG A 29 11.07 4.21 -10.81
N ARG A 30 10.80 2.90 -10.90
CA ARG A 30 11.36 2.03 -11.95
C ARG A 30 10.59 2.17 -13.27
N THR A 31 9.26 2.13 -13.21
CA THR A 31 8.39 2.19 -14.39
C THR A 31 7.91 3.61 -14.67
N GLY A 32 7.77 4.42 -13.63
CA GLY A 32 7.17 5.75 -13.72
C GLY A 32 5.65 5.73 -13.57
N ASP A 33 5.03 4.59 -13.30
CA ASP A 33 3.58 4.43 -13.15
C ASP A 33 3.07 5.11 -11.88
N GLU A 34 1.85 5.65 -11.95
CA GLU A 34 1.19 6.29 -10.81
C GLU A 34 0.15 5.36 -10.20
N PHE A 35 0.11 5.31 -8.88
CA PHE A 35 -0.84 4.50 -8.12
C PHE A 35 -1.46 5.33 -7.02
N LEU A 36 -2.66 4.94 -6.59
CA LEU A 36 -3.24 5.41 -5.35
C LEU A 36 -2.60 4.64 -4.19
N ALA A 37 -2.28 5.34 -3.11
CA ALA A 37 -1.77 4.74 -1.89
C ALA A 37 -2.33 5.41 -0.64
N GLN A 38 -2.23 4.73 0.51
CA GLN A 38 -2.66 5.25 1.81
C GLN A 38 -1.70 4.77 2.90
N LEU A 39 -1.37 5.65 3.84
CA LEU A 39 -0.66 5.27 5.07
C LEU A 39 -1.67 4.82 6.12
N LYS A 40 -1.47 3.62 6.65
CA LYS A 40 -2.24 3.04 7.75
C LYS A 40 -1.34 2.59 8.89
N PRO A 41 -1.78 2.62 10.15
CA PRO A 41 -1.08 1.97 11.25
C PRO A 41 -0.91 0.48 10.99
N LEU A 42 0.28 -0.05 11.28
CA LEU A 42 0.53 -1.48 11.24
C LEU A 42 -0.05 -2.14 12.49
N ASN A 43 -1.28 -2.61 12.40
CA ASN A 43 -1.99 -3.26 13.50
C ASN A 43 -2.67 -4.56 13.04
N ASP A 44 -3.23 -5.30 14.00
CA ASP A 44 -3.92 -6.58 13.72
C ASP A 44 -5.12 -6.40 12.77
N ALA A 45 -5.76 -5.23 12.77
CA ALA A 45 -6.85 -4.95 11.84
C ALA A 45 -6.33 -4.90 10.39
N LEU A 46 -5.19 -4.22 10.16
CA LEU A 46 -4.57 -4.20 8.85
C LEU A 46 -4.08 -5.58 8.40
N GLN A 47 -3.51 -6.38 9.31
CA GLN A 47 -3.09 -7.74 9.00
C GLN A 47 -4.29 -8.59 8.54
N ARG A 48 -5.41 -8.51 9.25
CA ARG A 48 -6.66 -9.20 8.88
C ARG A 48 -7.21 -8.71 7.54
N ASP A 49 -7.17 -7.41 7.28
CA ASP A 49 -7.59 -6.86 6.00
C ASP A 49 -6.75 -7.50 4.89
N VAL A 50 -5.41 -7.44 4.97
CA VAL A 50 -4.50 -8.03 3.98
C VAL A 50 -4.75 -9.53 3.79
N ASP A 51 -4.94 -10.28 4.88
CA ASP A 51 -5.21 -11.72 4.82
C ASP A 51 -6.57 -12.04 4.18
N MET A 52 -7.59 -11.23 4.44
CA MET A 52 -8.92 -11.33 3.80
C MET A 52 -8.81 -11.04 2.30
N TYR A 53 -8.11 -9.96 1.91
CA TYR A 53 -7.91 -9.62 0.50
C TYR A 53 -7.07 -10.67 -0.25
N ASN A 54 -6.18 -11.40 0.43
CA ASN A 54 -5.44 -12.52 -0.16
C ASN A 54 -6.33 -13.71 -0.54
N CYS A 55 -7.51 -13.84 0.08
CA CYS A 55 -8.40 -14.99 -0.12
C CYS A 55 -9.53 -14.71 -1.11
N VAL A 56 -9.78 -13.45 -1.48
CA VAL A 56 -10.93 -13.08 -2.30
C VAL A 56 -10.49 -12.45 -3.61
N ASP A 57 -10.65 -13.22 -4.68
CA ASP A 57 -10.49 -12.76 -6.05
C ASP A 57 -11.87 -12.44 -6.65
N HIS A 58 -12.26 -11.16 -6.65
CA HIS A 58 -13.52 -10.70 -7.25
C HIS A 58 -13.36 -9.29 -7.85
N GLU A 59 -13.94 -9.05 -9.03
CA GLU A 59 -13.84 -7.79 -9.79
C GLU A 59 -14.33 -6.52 -9.06
N ASN A 60 -15.03 -6.65 -7.93
CA ASN A 60 -15.57 -5.51 -7.16
C ASN A 60 -14.80 -5.25 -5.86
N ILE A 61 -13.72 -5.98 -5.62
CA ILE A 61 -12.92 -5.88 -4.41
C ILE A 61 -11.61 -5.22 -4.79
N VAL A 62 -11.35 -4.06 -4.19
CA VAL A 62 -10.11 -3.31 -4.42
C VAL A 62 -8.93 -4.20 -4.05
N ARG A 63 -8.15 -4.59 -5.06
CA ARG A 63 -6.92 -5.37 -4.86
C ARG A 63 -5.80 -4.45 -4.42
N PHE A 64 -4.93 -4.97 -3.58
CA PHE A 64 -3.70 -4.28 -3.24
C PHE A 64 -2.63 -4.68 -4.25
N HIS A 65 -2.00 -3.68 -4.85
CA HIS A 65 -0.80 -3.86 -5.66
C HIS A 65 0.39 -4.21 -4.75
N GLU A 66 0.50 -3.54 -3.60
CA GLU A 66 1.62 -3.73 -2.68
C GLU A 66 1.32 -3.19 -1.26
N VAL A 67 1.88 -3.83 -0.23
CA VAL A 67 1.83 -3.33 1.17
C VAL A 67 3.26 -3.29 1.69
N ILE A 68 3.76 -2.08 1.94
CA ILE A 68 5.13 -1.84 2.37
C ILE A 68 5.10 -1.40 3.83
N LYS A 69 5.80 -2.13 4.69
CA LYS A 69 5.94 -1.81 6.12
C LYS A 69 7.08 -0.81 6.33
N ASP A 70 6.84 0.19 7.16
CA ASP A 70 7.82 1.15 7.65
C ASP A 70 7.56 1.44 9.14
N ASP A 71 8.37 0.86 10.02
CA ASP A 71 8.19 0.86 11.48
C ASP A 71 6.75 0.49 11.91
N ASP A 72 6.02 1.46 12.46
CA ASP A 72 4.64 1.32 12.97
C ASP A 72 3.56 1.67 11.91
N LEU A 73 3.98 1.97 10.68
CA LEU A 73 3.11 2.31 9.57
C LEU A 73 3.25 1.30 8.42
N ALA A 74 2.22 1.26 7.60
CA ALA A 74 2.20 0.53 6.35
C ALA A 74 1.67 1.44 5.24
N LEU A 75 2.39 1.47 4.12
CA LEU A 75 1.93 2.05 2.87
C LEU A 75 1.17 0.99 2.08
N ILE A 76 -0.13 1.21 1.89
CA ILE A 76 -0.99 0.37 1.07
C ILE A 76 -1.03 0.99 -0.33
N VAL A 77 -0.64 0.25 -1.36
CA VAL A 77 -0.73 0.64 -2.77
C VAL A 77 -1.84 -0.18 -3.40
N TYR A 78 -2.79 0.48 -4.06
CA TYR A 78 -3.95 -0.15 -4.67
C TYR A 78 -3.67 -0.52 -6.14
N GLU A 79 -4.28 -1.59 -6.65
CA GLU A 79 -4.38 -1.85 -8.09
C GLU A 79 -5.36 -0.84 -8.72
N GLU A 80 -5.11 -0.47 -9.99
CA GLU A 80 -5.97 0.41 -10.79
C GLU A 80 -7.14 -0.36 -11.42
#